data_AF-A0A953M850-F1
#
_entry.id   AF-A0A953M850-F1
#
_cell.length_a   1.000
_cell.length_b   1.000
_cell.length_c   1.000
_cell.angle_alpha   90.00
_cell.angle_beta   90.00
_cell.angle_gamma   90.00
#
_symmetry.space_group_name_H-M   'P 1'
#
loop_
_entity.id
_entity.type
_entity.pdbx_description
1 polymer ?
#
loop_
_entity_poly.entity_id
_entity_poly.type
_entity_poly.pdbx_seq_one_letter_code
_entity_poly.pdbx_strand_id
1 'polypeptide(L)'
;MILLALVFALSFLPACVTDPVTGKTSIGIDRTDDEEVAMAAPHASSFKAQYEGAYPDAEIQAYCERIVLGMAKKSPRRALPWNFTILNSSDVNAFALPGGTVCITRGLLWQLGSEAEFAG
;
A
#
# COMPACT_ATOMS: atom_id res chain seq x y z
N MET A 1 -13.44 -44.44 2.51
CA MET A 1 -14.26 -43.61 1.59
C MET A 1 -14.95 -42.44 2.31
N ILE A 2 -15.61 -42.65 3.46
CA ILE A 2 -16.27 -41.58 4.23
C ILE A 2 -15.30 -40.48 4.72
N LEU A 3 -14.11 -40.87 5.21
CA LEU A 3 -13.10 -39.89 5.67
C LEU A 3 -12.59 -38.98 4.53
N LEU A 4 -12.46 -39.52 3.32
CA LEU A 4 -11.99 -38.79 2.14
C LEU A 4 -13.04 -37.78 1.64
N ALA A 5 -14.32 -38.16 1.72
CA ALA A 5 -15.44 -37.28 1.39
C ALA A 5 -15.58 -36.12 2.38
N LEU A 6 -15.26 -36.35 3.67
CA LEU A 6 -15.33 -35.33 4.70
C LEU A 6 -14.22 -34.27 4.56
N VAL A 7 -13.00 -34.70 4.20
CA VAL A 7 -11.88 -33.80 3.89
C VAL A 7 -12.17 -32.97 2.63
N PHE A 8 -12.75 -33.58 1.59
CA PHE A 8 -13.13 -32.87 0.36
C PHE A 8 -14.25 -31.84 0.60
N ALA A 9 -15.23 -32.16 1.46
CA ALA A 9 -16.29 -31.22 1.84
C ALA A 9 -15.77 -30.03 2.67
N LEU A 10 -14.74 -30.23 3.49
CA LEU A 10 -14.16 -29.17 4.31
C LEU A 10 -13.37 -28.13 3.49
N SER A 11 -12.91 -28.51 2.29
CA SER A 11 -12.24 -27.61 1.33
C SER A 11 -13.14 -26.53 0.72
N PHE A 12 -14.46 -26.60 0.94
CA PHE A 12 -15.45 -25.65 0.40
C PHE A 12 -15.96 -24.63 1.43
N LEU A 13 -15.33 -24.49 2.60
CA LEU A 13 -15.70 -23.44 3.55
C LEU A 13 -15.40 -22.05 2.94
N PRO A 14 -16.39 -21.15 2.79
CA PRO A 14 -16.16 -19.81 2.29
C PRO A 14 -15.31 -19.03 3.30
N ALA A 15 -14.14 -18.57 2.88
CA ALA A 15 -13.31 -17.65 3.65
C ALA A 15 -13.96 -16.26 3.65
N CYS A 16 -14.86 -16.03 4.59
CA CYS A 16 -15.48 -14.73 4.84
C CYS A 16 -14.60 -13.90 5.78
N VAL A 17 -14.28 -12.67 5.38
CA VAL A 17 -13.54 -11.69 6.17
C VAL A 17 -14.44 -10.47 6.40
N THR A 18 -14.43 -9.92 7.61
CA THR A 18 -15.19 -8.71 7.94
C THR A 18 -14.25 -7.52 7.95
N ASP A 19 -14.55 -6.53 7.11
CA ASP A 19 -13.80 -5.28 7.05
C ASP A 19 -13.97 -4.49 8.37
N PRO A 20 -12.89 -4.15 9.09
CA PRO A 20 -12.96 -3.47 10.38
C PRO A 20 -13.44 -2.01 10.27
N VAL A 21 -13.41 -1.41 9.08
CA VAL A 21 -13.85 -0.03 8.83
C VAL A 21 -15.32 0.00 8.40
N THR A 22 -15.73 -0.88 7.50
CA THR A 22 -17.09 -0.86 6.93
C THR A 22 -18.05 -1.85 7.58
N GLY A 23 -17.55 -2.85 8.30
CA GLY A 23 -18.34 -3.93 8.90
C GLY A 23 -18.93 -4.91 7.88
N LYS A 24 -18.61 -4.78 6.59
CA LYS A 24 -19.13 -5.65 5.54
C LYS A 24 -18.31 -6.93 5.47
N THR A 25 -18.99 -8.05 5.29
CA THR A 25 -18.34 -9.34 5.04
C THR A 25 -18.13 -9.55 3.55
N SER A 26 -16.92 -9.91 3.16
CA SER A 26 -16.55 -10.27 1.79
C SER A 26 -15.71 -11.53 1.77
N ILE A 27 -15.59 -12.16 0.60
CA ILE A 27 -14.63 -13.25 0.40
C ILE A 27 -13.24 -12.62 0.38
N GLY A 28 -12.35 -13.04 1.26
CA GLY A 28 -11.03 -12.44 1.40
C GLY A 28 -10.05 -13.27 2.21
N ILE A 29 -8.81 -12.80 2.27
CA ILE A 29 -7.77 -13.34 3.15
C ILE A 29 -7.57 -12.28 4.23
N ASP A 30 -7.86 -12.64 5.47
CA ASP A 30 -7.52 -11.80 6.61
C ASP A 30 -6.01 -11.87 6.83
N ARG A 31 -5.35 -10.72 6.85
CA ARG A 31 -3.90 -10.61 7.03
C ARG A 31 -3.62 -9.62 8.12
N THR A 32 -2.67 -9.95 8.97
CA THR A 32 -2.16 -9.03 9.97
C THR A 32 -1.31 -7.94 9.31
N ASP A 33 -1.22 -6.78 9.97
CA ASP A 33 -0.35 -5.68 9.54
C ASP A 33 1.11 -6.15 9.36
N ASP A 34 1.61 -7.01 10.25
CA ASP A 34 2.97 -7.56 10.17
C ASP A 34 3.17 -8.46 8.94
N GLU A 35 2.17 -9.27 8.61
CA GLU A 35 2.19 -10.10 7.40
C GLU A 35 2.12 -9.27 6.11
N GLU A 36 1.45 -8.12 6.13
CA GLU A 36 1.46 -7.17 5.02
C GLU A 36 2.84 -6.50 4.87
N VAL A 37 3.44 -6.05 5.96
CA VAL A 37 4.79 -5.47 5.95
C VAL A 37 5.82 -6.48 5.42
N ALA A 38 5.74 -7.74 5.87
CA ALA A 38 6.64 -8.80 5.42
C ALA A 38 6.50 -9.08 3.91
N MET A 39 5.30 -8.97 3.35
CA MET A 39 5.09 -9.12 1.90
C MET A 39 5.71 -8.00 1.09
N ALA A 40 5.73 -6.77 1.59
CA ALA A 40 6.24 -5.64 0.82
C ALA A 40 7.78 -5.57 0.78
N ALA A 41 8.47 -6.15 1.77
CA ALA A 41 9.92 -6.15 1.86
C ALA A 41 10.65 -6.58 0.56
N PRO A 42 10.32 -7.72 -0.09
CA PRO A 42 10.97 -8.10 -1.36
C PRO A 42 10.62 -7.19 -2.54
N HIS A 43 9.47 -6.51 -2.49
CA HIS A 43 8.97 -5.66 -3.59
C HIS A 43 9.52 -4.23 -3.52
N ALA A 44 9.74 -3.71 -2.32
CA ALA A 44 10.18 -2.32 -2.14
C ALA A 44 11.51 -1.99 -2.85
N SER A 45 12.46 -2.94 -2.87
CA SER A 45 13.74 -2.77 -3.57
C SER A 45 13.62 -2.89 -5.08
N SER A 46 12.80 -3.82 -5.57
CA SER A 46 12.57 -4.05 -7.00
C SER A 46 11.82 -2.88 -7.65
N PHE A 47 10.83 -2.29 -6.96
CA PHE A 47 10.15 -1.09 -7.45
C PHE A 47 11.08 0.13 -7.51
N LYS A 48 11.93 0.35 -6.51
CA LYS A 48 12.92 1.45 -6.57
C LYS A 48 13.88 1.28 -7.75
N ALA A 49 14.33 0.05 -8.03
CA ALA A 49 15.19 -0.23 -9.17
C ALA A 49 14.49 0.01 -10.52
N GLN A 50 13.20 -0.35 -10.62
CA GLN A 50 12.41 -0.17 -11.83
C GLN A 50 12.19 1.30 -12.20
N TYR A 51 12.06 2.19 -11.21
CA TYR A 51 11.73 3.60 -11.41
C TYR A 51 12.91 4.55 -11.23
N GLU A 52 14.12 4.10 -11.58
CA GLU A 52 15.36 4.90 -11.57
C GLU A 52 15.76 5.43 -10.18
N GLY A 53 15.29 4.79 -9.11
CA GLY A 53 15.60 5.15 -7.74
C GLY A 53 14.77 6.31 -7.19
N ALA A 54 15.25 6.87 -6.08
CA ALA A 54 14.61 8.02 -5.44
C ALA A 54 14.95 9.31 -6.18
N TYR A 55 13.99 10.23 -6.25
CA TYR A 55 14.22 11.58 -6.78
C TYR A 55 15.17 12.35 -5.86
N PRO A 56 16.22 13.02 -6.38
CA PRO A 56 17.31 13.56 -5.54
C PRO A 56 16.98 14.83 -4.76
N ASP A 57 15.80 15.41 -4.93
CA ASP A 57 15.39 16.62 -4.22
C ASP A 57 14.84 16.27 -2.83
N ALA A 58 15.64 16.52 -1.81
CA ALA A 58 15.30 16.24 -0.41
C ALA A 58 14.25 17.19 0.15
N GLU A 59 14.13 18.41 -0.36
CA GLU A 59 13.18 19.41 0.14
C GLU A 59 11.76 19.04 -0.26
N ILE A 60 11.55 18.72 -1.54
CA ILE A 60 10.24 18.28 -2.03
C ILE A 60 9.85 16.93 -1.44
N GLN A 61 10.80 15.99 -1.31
CA GLN A 61 10.59 14.71 -0.64
C GLN A 61 10.08 14.94 0.79
N ALA A 62 10.76 15.77 1.58
CA ALA A 62 10.35 16.04 2.95
C ALA A 62 8.99 16.77 3.04
N TYR A 63 8.67 17.64 2.10
CA TYR A 63 7.39 18.34 2.07
C TYR A 63 6.22 17.40 1.76
N CYS A 64 6.31 16.63 0.67
CA CYS A 64 5.30 15.66 0.29
C CYS A 64 5.13 14.57 1.37
N GLU A 65 6.23 14.12 1.97
CA GLU A 65 6.20 13.15 3.07
C GLU A 65 5.42 13.67 4.28
N ARG A 66 5.62 14.94 4.68
CA ARG A 66 4.85 15.54 5.79
C ARG A 66 3.35 15.50 5.53
N ILE A 67 2.92 15.78 4.30
CA ILE A 67 1.51 15.76 3.91
C ILE A 67 0.98 14.32 4.00
N VAL A 68 1.63 13.38 3.32
CA VAL A 68 1.21 11.97 3.25
C VAL A 68 1.16 11.33 4.64
N LEU A 69 2.21 11.50 5.46
CA LEU A 69 2.23 10.97 6.82
C LEU A 69 1.23 11.69 7.73
N GLY A 70 0.96 12.97 7.49
CA GLY A 70 -0.09 13.72 8.18
C GLY A 70 -1.48 13.14 7.92
N MET A 71 -1.76 12.71 6.68
CA MET A 71 -2.99 12.02 6.31
C MET A 71 -3.06 10.61 6.90
N ALA A 72 -1.97 9.84 6.78
CA ALA A 72 -1.88 8.48 7.28
C ALA A 72 -2.19 8.37 8.78
N LYS A 73 -1.74 9.33 9.59
CA LYS A 73 -2.03 9.42 11.03
C LYS A 73 -3.53 9.56 11.35
N LYS A 74 -4.32 10.11 10.43
CA LYS A 74 -5.78 10.28 10.57
C LYS A 74 -6.56 9.09 10.00
N SER A 75 -5.90 8.15 9.35
CA SER A 75 -6.53 6.97 8.78
C SER A 75 -6.90 5.92 9.85
N PRO A 76 -7.82 4.99 9.55
CA PRO A 76 -8.06 3.82 10.39
C PRO A 76 -6.80 2.97 10.64
N ARG A 77 -5.88 2.93 9.67
CA ARG A 77 -4.62 2.15 9.71
C ARG A 77 -3.41 2.98 10.17
N ARG A 78 -3.60 3.88 11.13
CA ARG A 78 -2.54 4.75 11.69
C ARG A 78 -1.36 4.02 12.35
N ALA A 79 -1.51 2.73 12.67
CA ALA A 79 -0.49 1.91 13.33
C ALA A 79 0.56 1.34 12.35
N LEU A 80 0.30 1.37 11.04
CA LEU A 80 1.24 0.88 10.04
C LEU A 80 2.52 1.74 10.00
N PRO A 81 3.67 1.15 9.65
CA PRO A 81 4.94 1.86 9.49
C PRO A 81 4.95 2.62 8.15
N TRP A 82 4.15 3.68 8.06
CA TRP A 82 4.01 4.46 6.84
C TRP A 82 5.33 5.07 6.38
N ASN A 83 5.64 4.91 5.11
CA ASN A 83 6.81 5.50 4.45
C ASN A 83 6.40 6.07 3.09
N PHE A 84 7.04 7.15 2.68
CA PHE A 84 6.76 7.82 1.41
C PHE A 84 8.04 7.98 0.59
N THR A 85 7.97 7.80 -0.73
CA THR A 85 9.13 8.01 -1.61
C THR A 85 8.70 8.57 -2.96
N ILE A 86 9.36 9.65 -3.39
CA ILE A 86 9.28 10.14 -4.76
C ILE A 86 10.27 9.36 -5.62
N LEU A 87 9.79 8.75 -6.68
CA LEU A 87 10.55 7.96 -7.64
C LEU A 87 10.98 8.83 -8.83
N ASN A 88 12.18 8.60 -9.36
CA ASN A 88 12.78 9.48 -10.37
C ASN A 88 12.21 9.31 -11.80
N SER A 89 11.30 8.36 -12.03
CA SER A 89 10.69 8.14 -13.34
C SER A 89 9.78 9.29 -13.82
N SER A 90 9.79 9.53 -15.13
CA SER A 90 8.86 10.45 -15.83
C SER A 90 7.46 9.87 -16.09
N ASP A 91 7.22 8.61 -15.74
CA ASP A 91 5.89 8.01 -15.84
C ASP A 91 4.89 8.77 -14.97
N VAL A 92 3.61 8.72 -15.33
CA VAL A 92 2.53 9.30 -14.53
C VAL A 92 1.90 8.19 -13.70
N ASN A 93 2.37 8.01 -12.46
CA ASN A 93 1.90 6.93 -11.59
C ASN A 93 2.04 7.24 -10.09
N ALA A 94 1.20 6.59 -9.28
CA ALA A 94 1.34 6.48 -7.83
C ALA A 94 0.83 5.10 -7.38
N PHE A 95 1.48 4.50 -6.39
CA PHE A 95 1.07 3.20 -5.86
C PHE A 95 1.39 3.05 -4.39
N ALA A 96 0.64 2.19 -3.71
CA ALA A 96 0.88 1.80 -2.33
C ALA A 96 1.22 0.31 -2.28
N LEU A 97 2.28 -0.03 -1.55
CA LEU A 97 2.63 -1.40 -1.23
C LEU A 97 1.95 -1.81 0.08
N PRO A 98 1.70 -3.12 0.27
CA PRO A 98 1.25 -3.66 1.56
C PRO A 98 2.13 -3.17 2.71
N GLY A 99 1.56 -2.96 3.91
CA GLY A 99 2.33 -2.52 5.06
C GLY A 99 2.72 -1.03 5.06
N GLY A 100 2.16 -0.21 4.17
CA GLY A 100 2.15 1.25 4.32
C GLY A 100 3.25 2.02 3.57
N THR A 101 3.92 1.42 2.58
CA THR A 101 4.81 2.19 1.71
C THR A 101 4.04 2.83 0.57
N VAL A 102 4.15 4.14 0.39
CA VAL A 102 3.52 4.90 -0.70
C VAL A 102 4.60 5.49 -1.58
N CYS A 103 4.43 5.34 -2.89
CA CYS A 103 5.34 5.89 -3.88
C CYS A 103 4.58 6.75 -4.89
N ILE A 104 5.20 7.86 -5.29
CA ILE A 104 4.73 8.69 -6.41
C ILE A 104 5.89 8.89 -7.38
N THR A 105 5.61 8.93 -8.68
CA THR A 105 6.64 9.25 -9.67
C THR A 105 6.79 10.76 -9.86
N ARG A 106 8.00 11.21 -10.21
CA ARG A 106 8.27 12.59 -10.60
C ARG A 106 7.35 13.05 -11.74
N GLY A 107 7.05 12.17 -12.68
CA GLY A 107 6.15 12.47 -13.80
C GLY A 107 4.73 12.84 -13.36
N LEU A 108 4.15 12.13 -12.39
CA LEU A 108 2.84 12.51 -11.84
C LEU A 108 2.95 13.80 -11.04
N LEU A 109 3.96 13.95 -10.18
CA LEU A 109 4.15 15.15 -9.37
C LEU A 109 4.23 16.43 -10.23
N TRP A 110 4.85 16.34 -11.41
CA TRP A 110 4.94 17.44 -12.37
C TRP A 110 3.60 17.86 -12.99
N GLN A 111 2.62 16.95 -13.06
CA GLN A 111 1.30 17.23 -13.66
C GLN A 111 0.31 17.86 -12.69
N LEU A 112 0.55 17.73 -11.38
CA LEU A 112 -0.36 18.24 -10.36
C LEU A 112 -0.31 19.78 -10.31
N GLY A 113 -1.48 20.41 -10.41
CA GLY A 113 -1.63 21.86 -10.39
C GLY A 113 -1.77 22.47 -9.00
N SER A 114 -2.00 21.65 -7.97
CA SER A 114 -2.14 22.12 -6.60
C SER A 114 -1.79 21.06 -5.55
N GLU A 115 -1.53 21.51 -4.31
CA GLU A 115 -1.39 20.62 -3.15
C GLU A 115 -2.67 19.80 -2.91
N ALA A 116 -3.84 20.36 -3.23
CA ALA A 116 -5.12 19.66 -3.08
C ALA A 116 -5.24 18.48 -4.05
N GLU A 117 -4.72 18.60 -5.28
CA GLU A 117 -4.66 17.46 -6.22
C GLU A 117 -3.63 16.42 -5.78
N PHE A 118 -2.57 16.82 -5.09
CA PHE A 118 -1.61 15.89 -4.50
C PHE A 118 -2.19 15.13 -3.29
N ALA A 119 -3.01 15.79 -2.47
CA ALA A 119 -3.55 15.24 -1.23
C ALA A 119 -4.94 14.59 -1.37
N GLY A 120 -5.60 14.74 -2.52
CA GLY A 120 -6.94 14.23 -2.80
C GLY A 120 -6.97 12.75 -3.16
#